data_AF-A0A4U0XCA5-F1
#
_entry.id   AF-A0A4U0XCA5-F1
#
_cell.length_a   1.000
_cell.length_b   1.000
_cell.length_c   1.000
_cell.angle_alpha   90.00
_cell.angle_beta   90.00
_cell.angle_gamma   90.00
#
_symmetry.space_group_name_H-M   'P 1'
#
loop_
_entity.id
_entity.type
_entity.pdbx_description
1 polymer ?
#
loop_
_entity_poly.entity_id
_entity_poly.type
_entity_poly.pdbx_seq_one_letter_code
_entity_poly.pdbx_strand_id
1 'polypeptide(L)'
;MTNAFDLKAYSNNAITAFERAVPAFAKRSGGNKVSVADVIQFAGSVAIVTCPGGPRVQTYVGRIDSTKGAPDGRLPDIHASGASLFQLFQDKGFSAVDLAALLGAHSTSKQFFVDQATSGQSQDSTPGLWDVKYYGETLNPPAGIFVFPSDTNLAQDPSVGPEFKSFVNNAGKWNGKFADAMLRLSSLGVPGGTSNLIDCTNSVPKGTQNKRDIRAAPINDRVR
;
A
#
# COMPACT_ATOMS: atom_id res chain seq x y z
N MET A 1 16.88 -9.26 2.57
CA MET A 1 16.71 -10.20 1.44
C MET A 1 15.31 -10.79 1.54
N THR A 2 14.41 -10.42 0.63
CA THR A 2 13.25 -11.27 0.31
C THR A 2 13.82 -12.52 -0.33
N ASN A 3 13.88 -13.61 0.42
CA ASN A 3 14.34 -14.89 -0.12
C ASN A 3 13.19 -15.50 -0.94
N ALA A 4 13.51 -16.41 -1.87
CA ALA A 4 12.52 -17.13 -2.67
C ALA A 4 11.46 -17.91 -1.84
N PHE A 5 11.58 -17.92 -0.51
CA PHE A 5 10.60 -18.47 0.42
C PHE A 5 9.40 -17.55 0.62
N ASP A 6 9.57 -16.22 0.66
CA ASP A 6 8.44 -15.29 0.83
C ASP A 6 7.40 -15.44 -0.29
N LEU A 7 7.78 -15.93 -1.47
CA LEU A 7 6.91 -16.09 -2.65
C LEU A 7 6.03 -17.33 -2.68
N LYS A 8 6.33 -18.37 -1.90
CA LYS A 8 5.53 -19.61 -1.94
C LYS A 8 4.19 -19.47 -1.22
N ALA A 9 4.00 -18.39 -0.46
CA ALA A 9 2.67 -17.97 -0.05
C ALA A 9 1.88 -17.57 -1.31
N TYR A 10 0.77 -18.27 -1.55
CA TYR A 10 -0.13 -18.13 -2.70
C TYR A 10 -0.55 -16.66 -3.00
N SER A 11 -0.39 -15.75 -2.03
CA SER A 11 -0.65 -14.30 -2.12
C SER A 11 0.42 -13.48 -2.86
N ASN A 12 1.62 -14.02 -3.14
CA ASN A 12 2.77 -13.21 -3.57
C ASN A 12 3.13 -13.31 -5.06
N ASN A 13 2.33 -14.01 -5.85
CA ASN A 13 2.54 -14.18 -7.30
C ASN A 13 2.73 -12.82 -8.02
N ALA A 14 2.03 -11.78 -7.57
CA ALA A 14 2.08 -10.43 -8.11
C ALA A 14 3.39 -9.66 -7.82
N ILE A 15 4.12 -10.03 -6.77
CA ILE A 15 5.28 -9.27 -6.27
C ILE A 15 6.59 -9.74 -6.92
N THR A 16 6.59 -10.91 -7.57
CA THR A 16 7.75 -11.51 -8.25
C THR A 16 8.53 -10.54 -9.15
N ALA A 17 7.85 -9.60 -9.83
CA ALA A 17 8.49 -8.57 -10.65
C ALA A 17 9.33 -7.56 -9.83
N PHE A 18 8.87 -7.20 -8.64
CA PHE A 18 9.56 -6.27 -7.74
C PHE A 18 10.81 -6.89 -7.10
N GLU A 19 10.82 -8.20 -6.88
CA GLU A 19 11.93 -8.87 -6.22
C GLU A 19 13.27 -8.77 -6.94
N ARG A 20 13.24 -8.66 -8.27
CA ARG A 20 14.46 -8.45 -9.05
C ARG A 20 14.80 -6.97 -9.16
N ALA A 21 13.78 -6.14 -9.34
CA ALA A 21 13.96 -4.71 -9.60
C ALA A 21 14.42 -3.95 -8.34
N VAL A 22 13.83 -4.23 -7.18
CA VAL A 22 14.07 -3.47 -5.95
C VAL A 22 15.48 -3.66 -5.40
N PRO A 23 16.03 -4.89 -5.26
CA PRO A 23 17.41 -5.06 -4.82
C PRO A 23 18.43 -4.51 -5.81
N ALA A 24 18.17 -4.63 -7.12
CA ALA A 24 19.01 -4.04 -8.15
C ALA A 24 19.02 -2.51 -8.05
N PHE A 25 17.87 -1.90 -7.78
CA PHE A 25 17.75 -0.45 -7.54
C PHE A 25 18.49 -0.03 -6.27
N ALA A 26 18.32 -0.74 -5.15
CA ALA A 26 19.03 -0.46 -3.90
C ALA A 26 20.55 -0.43 -4.11
N LYS A 27 21.08 -1.46 -4.79
CA LYS A 27 22.50 -1.56 -5.14
C LYS A 27 22.97 -0.39 -6.00
N ARG A 28 22.14 0.08 -6.94
CA ARG A 28 22.47 1.22 -7.81
C ARG A 28 22.44 2.57 -7.08
N SER A 29 21.51 2.75 -6.15
CA SER A 29 21.26 4.03 -5.48
C SER A 29 22.26 4.34 -4.36
N GLY A 30 22.92 3.33 -3.78
CA GLY A 30 23.91 3.55 -2.71
C GLY A 30 24.81 2.37 -2.39
N GLY A 31 24.92 1.38 -3.29
CA GLY A 31 25.65 0.14 -3.00
C GLY A 31 25.00 -0.62 -1.84
N ASN A 32 25.82 -1.03 -0.87
CA ASN A 32 25.35 -1.74 0.33
C ASN A 32 24.91 -0.80 1.47
N LYS A 33 24.84 0.53 1.22
CA LYS A 33 24.49 1.53 2.24
C LYS A 33 22.99 1.81 2.34
N VAL A 34 22.20 1.37 1.36
CA VAL A 34 20.74 1.52 1.34
C VAL A 34 20.13 0.13 1.43
N SER A 35 19.28 -0.10 2.44
CA SER A 35 18.60 -1.38 2.62
C SER A 35 17.47 -1.53 1.60
N VAL A 36 17.18 -2.77 1.21
CA VAL A 36 16.02 -3.10 0.38
C VAL A 36 14.74 -2.67 1.08
N ALA A 37 14.66 -2.86 2.40
CA ALA A 37 13.53 -2.42 3.22
C ALA A 37 13.27 -0.91 3.09
N ASP A 38 14.31 -0.07 3.13
CA ASP A 38 14.14 1.38 2.96
C ASP A 38 13.77 1.77 1.53
N VAL A 39 14.28 1.06 0.51
CA VAL A 39 13.82 1.30 -0.87
C VAL A 39 12.32 1.05 -1.00
N ILE A 40 11.81 -0.05 -0.44
CA ILE A 40 10.37 -0.37 -0.50
C ILE A 40 9.54 0.75 0.15
N GLN A 41 9.92 1.17 1.36
CA GLN A 41 9.16 2.16 2.14
C GLN A 41 9.23 3.57 1.53
N PHE A 42 10.42 3.94 1.03
CA PHE A 42 10.60 5.21 0.35
C PHE A 42 9.85 5.24 -0.99
N ALA A 43 9.95 4.17 -1.79
CA ALA A 43 9.23 4.05 -3.05
C ALA A 43 7.70 4.08 -2.85
N GLY A 44 7.18 3.42 -1.82
CA GLY A 44 5.76 3.49 -1.46
C GLY A 44 5.32 4.91 -1.14
N SER A 45 6.11 5.64 -0.33
CA SER A 45 5.83 7.04 0.00
C SER A 45 5.83 7.94 -1.23
N VAL A 46 6.78 7.74 -2.15
CA VAL A 46 6.85 8.45 -3.43
C VAL A 46 5.64 8.11 -4.32
N ALA A 47 5.23 6.83 -4.38
CA ALA A 47 4.08 6.40 -5.18
C ALA A 47 2.79 7.06 -4.71
N ILE A 48 2.55 7.11 -3.39
CA ILE A 48 1.37 7.74 -2.79
C ILE A 48 1.28 9.22 -3.21
N VAL A 49 2.33 10.02 -2.99
CA VAL A 49 2.30 11.46 -3.31
C VAL A 49 2.29 11.77 -4.80
N THR A 50 2.67 10.79 -5.64
CA THR A 50 2.65 10.92 -7.10
C THR A 50 1.23 10.79 -7.66
N CYS A 51 0.37 10.02 -6.98
CA CYS A 51 -1.05 9.96 -7.28
C CYS A 51 -1.70 11.32 -6.93
N PRO A 52 -2.46 11.95 -7.84
CA PRO A 52 -3.16 13.19 -7.56
C PRO A 52 -4.11 13.05 -6.37
N GLY A 53 -3.97 13.92 -5.36
CA GLY A 53 -4.73 13.83 -4.10
C GLY A 53 -4.07 13.02 -2.98
N GLY A 54 -2.93 12.38 -3.27
CA GLY A 54 -2.19 11.53 -2.34
C GLY A 54 -1.66 12.28 -1.11
N PRO A 55 -1.86 11.76 0.12
CA PRO A 55 -1.34 12.38 1.32
C PRO A 55 0.17 12.21 1.42
N ARG A 56 0.81 13.13 2.13
CA ARG A 56 2.22 12.96 2.50
C ARG A 56 2.30 12.08 3.74
N VAL A 57 2.87 10.89 3.59
CA VAL A 57 3.18 9.99 4.71
C VAL A 57 4.54 10.36 5.28
N GLN A 58 4.68 10.29 6.61
CA GLN A 58 5.99 10.47 7.24
C GLN A 58 6.90 9.28 6.87
N THR A 59 8.06 9.58 6.31
CA THR A 59 8.94 8.59 5.70
C THR A 59 10.25 8.52 6.45
N TYR A 60 10.44 7.41 7.15
CA TYR A 60 11.67 7.11 7.87
C TYR A 60 12.57 6.16 7.08
N VAL A 61 13.88 6.30 7.24
CA VAL A 61 14.91 5.38 6.69
C VAL A 61 15.88 4.96 7.79
N GLY A 62 16.63 3.88 7.57
CA GLY A 62 17.54 3.26 8.54
C GLY A 62 17.17 1.81 8.87
N ARG A 63 16.26 1.18 8.12
CA ARG A 63 15.89 -0.22 8.35
C ARG A 63 17.06 -1.14 8.01
N ILE A 64 17.19 -2.20 8.78
CA ILE A 64 18.18 -3.25 8.55
C ILE A 64 17.50 -4.38 7.79
N ASP A 65 18.10 -4.81 6.68
CA ASP A 65 17.57 -5.93 5.91
C ASP A 65 17.64 -7.23 6.71
N SER A 66 16.52 -7.98 6.74
CA SER A 66 16.50 -9.34 7.28
C SER A 66 17.18 -10.32 6.32
N THR A 67 17.90 -11.30 6.86
CA THR A 67 18.37 -12.50 6.13
C THR A 67 17.44 -13.70 6.30
N LYS A 68 16.44 -13.58 7.17
CA LYS A 68 15.42 -14.59 7.45
C LYS A 68 14.11 -14.19 6.76
N GLY A 69 13.52 -15.13 6.03
CA GLY A 69 12.19 -14.96 5.42
C GLY A 69 11.10 -14.81 6.49
N ALA A 70 9.98 -14.17 6.12
CA ALA A 70 8.86 -14.06 7.03
C ALA A 70 8.20 -15.45 7.23
N PRO A 71 7.60 -15.71 8.41
CA PRO A 71 6.75 -16.89 8.57
C PRO A 71 5.52 -16.82 7.64
N ASP A 72 5.06 -17.98 7.18
CA ASP A 72 3.83 -18.11 6.39
C ASP A 72 2.58 -17.64 7.17
N GLY A 73 1.49 -17.38 6.43
CA GLY A 73 0.19 -17.02 7.01
C GLY A 73 0.13 -15.61 7.62
N ARG A 74 1.11 -14.76 7.34
CA ARG A 74 1.16 -13.38 7.86
C ARG A 74 0.55 -12.35 6.91
N LEU A 75 0.26 -12.74 5.68
CA LEU A 75 -0.38 -11.92 4.66
C LEU A 75 -1.89 -12.24 4.56
N PRO A 76 -2.72 -11.24 4.26
CA PRO A 76 -4.15 -11.45 4.08
C PRO A 76 -4.43 -12.32 2.85
N ASP A 77 -5.40 -13.22 2.97
CA ASP A 77 -5.92 -14.01 1.86
C ASP A 77 -7.16 -13.32 1.27
N ILE A 78 -7.26 -13.31 -0.05
CA ILE A 78 -8.32 -12.62 -0.79
C ILE A 78 -9.71 -13.22 -0.60
N HIS A 79 -9.81 -14.49 -0.20
CA HIS A 79 -11.06 -15.21 0.03
C HIS A 79 -11.39 -15.35 1.53
N ALA A 80 -10.52 -14.85 2.41
CA ALA A 80 -10.75 -14.91 3.85
C ALA A 80 -11.94 -14.04 4.30
N SER A 81 -12.52 -14.42 5.44
CA SER A 81 -13.63 -13.68 6.06
C SER A 81 -13.15 -12.32 6.60
N GLY A 82 -14.07 -11.36 6.71
CA GLY A 82 -13.79 -10.04 7.29
C GLY A 82 -13.24 -10.15 8.72
N ALA A 83 -13.83 -11.03 9.54
CA ALA A 83 -13.39 -11.27 10.92
C ALA A 83 -11.95 -11.81 10.98
N SER A 84 -11.60 -12.81 10.16
CA SER A 84 -10.23 -13.34 10.13
C SER A 84 -9.21 -12.33 9.62
N LEU A 85 -9.59 -11.51 8.63
CA LEU A 85 -8.73 -10.46 8.10
C LEU A 85 -8.53 -9.34 9.13
N PHE A 86 -9.58 -8.95 9.84
CA PHE A 86 -9.48 -7.96 10.90
C PHE A 86 -8.61 -8.47 12.04
N GLN A 87 -8.82 -9.71 12.51
CA GLN A 87 -7.97 -10.32 13.54
C GLN A 87 -6.49 -10.32 13.13
N LEU A 88 -6.18 -10.66 11.87
CA LEU A 88 -4.81 -10.66 11.35
C LEU A 88 -4.13 -9.29 11.47
N PHE A 89 -4.88 -8.20 11.35
CA PHE A 89 -4.39 -6.82 11.50
C PHE A 89 -4.38 -6.36 12.96
N GLN A 90 -5.35 -6.80 13.78
CA GLN A 90 -5.33 -6.58 15.22
C GLN A 90 -4.08 -7.20 15.88
N ASP A 91 -3.68 -8.40 15.45
CA ASP A 91 -2.45 -9.06 15.89
C ASP A 91 -1.17 -8.27 15.57
N LYS A 92 -1.28 -7.28 14.65
CA LYS A 92 -0.20 -6.35 14.26
C LYS A 92 -0.40 -4.95 14.87
N GLY A 93 -1.39 -4.77 15.75
CA GLY A 93 -1.67 -3.51 16.44
C GLY A 93 -2.49 -2.50 15.65
N PHE A 94 -3.21 -2.94 14.61
CA PHE A 94 -4.09 -2.07 13.82
C PHE A 94 -5.53 -2.15 14.30
N SER A 95 -6.17 -0.98 14.40
CA SER A 95 -7.59 -0.86 14.68
C SER A 95 -8.44 -1.07 13.43
N ALA A 96 -9.77 -1.16 13.60
CA ALA A 96 -10.70 -1.28 12.49
C ALA A 96 -10.60 -0.09 11.51
N VAL A 97 -10.43 1.13 12.04
CA VAL A 97 -10.25 2.33 11.22
C VAL A 97 -8.92 2.34 10.49
N ASP A 98 -7.85 1.79 11.09
CA ASP A 98 -6.56 1.69 10.40
C ASP A 98 -6.65 0.71 9.22
N LEU A 99 -7.25 -0.47 9.43
CA LEU A 99 -7.45 -1.45 8.36
C LEU A 99 -8.35 -0.88 7.25
N ALA A 100 -9.49 -0.29 7.60
CA ALA A 100 -10.38 0.35 6.63
C ALA A 100 -9.66 1.46 5.85
N ALA A 101 -8.82 2.26 6.50
CA ALA A 101 -8.06 3.31 5.82
C ALA A 101 -7.04 2.70 4.85
N LEU A 102 -6.27 1.69 5.27
CA LEU A 102 -5.24 1.02 4.47
C LEU A 102 -5.83 0.36 3.21
N LEU A 103 -7.04 -0.23 3.29
CA LEU A 103 -7.76 -0.76 2.13
C LEU A 103 -7.94 0.28 1.03
N GLY A 104 -8.08 1.56 1.37
CA GLY A 104 -8.20 2.65 0.41
C GLY A 104 -7.04 2.75 -0.59
N ALA A 105 -5.88 2.13 -0.33
CA ALA A 105 -4.81 1.99 -1.33
C ALA A 105 -5.30 1.32 -2.63
N HIS A 106 -6.39 0.54 -2.56
CA HIS A 106 -7.03 -0.05 -3.73
C HIS A 106 -7.63 0.99 -4.69
N SER A 107 -7.84 2.25 -4.28
CA SER A 107 -8.22 3.35 -5.18
C SER A 107 -7.18 3.61 -6.28
N THR A 108 -5.92 3.22 -6.07
CA THR A 108 -4.86 3.34 -7.08
C THR A 108 -4.32 1.98 -7.48
N SER A 109 -5.20 1.02 -7.77
CA SER A 109 -4.81 -0.38 -8.02
C SER A 109 -5.52 -1.04 -9.21
N LYS A 110 -4.93 -2.15 -9.66
CA LYS A 110 -5.45 -3.06 -10.68
C LYS A 110 -5.11 -4.49 -10.30
N GLN A 111 -6.00 -5.43 -10.63
CA GLN A 111 -5.75 -6.86 -10.45
C GLN A 111 -5.20 -7.46 -11.75
N PHE A 112 -4.26 -8.40 -11.63
CA PHE A 112 -3.70 -9.10 -12.80
C PHE A 112 -3.75 -10.62 -12.71
N PHE A 113 -3.90 -11.16 -11.49
CA PHE A 113 -3.66 -12.58 -11.18
C PHE A 113 -4.81 -13.24 -10.43
N VAL A 114 -5.82 -12.47 -9.99
CA VAL A 114 -6.96 -13.01 -9.25
C VAL A 114 -7.94 -13.65 -10.23
N ASP A 115 -8.24 -12.92 -11.30
CA ASP A 115 -8.99 -13.43 -12.43
C ASP A 115 -8.26 -13.04 -13.72
N GLN A 116 -7.72 -14.06 -14.38
CA GLN A 116 -6.95 -13.89 -15.61
C GLN A 116 -7.81 -13.37 -16.77
N ALA A 117 -9.12 -13.66 -16.78
CA ALA A 117 -10.03 -13.22 -17.83
C ALA A 117 -10.28 -11.70 -17.76
N THR A 118 -10.14 -11.11 -16.58
CA THR A 118 -10.35 -9.68 -16.32
C THR A 118 -9.06 -8.95 -15.94
N SER A 119 -7.90 -9.53 -16.27
CA SER A 119 -6.58 -8.97 -15.95
C SER A 119 -6.45 -7.52 -16.41
N GLY A 120 -6.03 -6.64 -15.51
CA GLY A 120 -5.90 -5.20 -15.71
C GLY A 120 -7.14 -4.38 -15.30
N GLN A 121 -8.23 -5.01 -14.84
CA GLN A 121 -9.37 -4.30 -14.25
C GLN A 121 -8.98 -3.65 -12.91
N SER A 122 -9.51 -2.44 -12.68
CA SER A 122 -9.28 -1.65 -11.48
C SER A 122 -10.34 -1.88 -10.41
N GLN A 123 -9.98 -1.53 -9.18
CA GLN A 123 -10.84 -1.62 -8.00
C GLN A 123 -11.78 -0.41 -7.85
N ASP A 124 -11.56 0.65 -8.64
CA ASP A 124 -12.49 1.76 -8.82
C ASP A 124 -12.41 2.35 -10.25
N SER A 125 -13.26 3.32 -10.54
CA SER A 125 -13.36 3.99 -11.85
C SER A 125 -12.24 5.00 -12.13
N THR A 126 -11.34 5.26 -11.17
CA THR A 126 -10.28 6.27 -11.23
C THR A 126 -8.92 5.75 -10.72
N PRO A 127 -8.38 4.63 -11.24
CA PRO A 127 -7.20 3.94 -10.70
C PRO A 127 -5.86 4.70 -10.73
N GLY A 128 -5.87 5.95 -11.19
CA GLY A 128 -4.73 6.87 -11.20
C GLY A 128 -4.95 8.13 -10.37
N LEU A 129 -6.06 8.23 -9.63
CA LEU A 129 -6.36 9.31 -8.71
C LEU A 129 -6.41 8.75 -7.29
N TRP A 130 -5.87 9.49 -6.33
CA TRP A 130 -5.98 9.14 -4.93
C TRP A 130 -7.26 9.76 -4.37
N ASP A 131 -8.37 9.03 -4.51
CA ASP A 131 -9.70 9.50 -4.12
C ASP A 131 -10.49 8.42 -3.34
N VAL A 132 -11.75 8.71 -3.03
CA VAL A 132 -12.59 7.84 -2.20
C VAL A 132 -13.64 7.06 -2.99
N LYS A 133 -13.54 7.00 -4.32
CA LYS A 133 -14.50 6.26 -5.15
C LYS A 133 -14.50 4.78 -4.82
N TYR A 134 -13.32 4.20 -4.57
CA TYR A 134 -13.16 2.83 -4.09
C TYR A 134 -14.17 2.44 -3.01
N TYR A 135 -14.39 3.26 -1.98
CA TYR A 135 -15.30 2.92 -0.90
C TYR A 135 -16.76 2.81 -1.36
N GLY A 136 -17.23 3.76 -2.18
CA GLY A 136 -18.60 3.75 -2.70
C GLY A 136 -18.81 2.64 -3.73
N GLU A 137 -17.84 2.45 -4.62
CA GLU A 137 -17.89 1.48 -5.72
C GLU A 137 -17.65 0.05 -5.23
N THR A 138 -16.98 -0.18 -4.09
CA THR A 138 -16.96 -1.50 -3.45
C THR A 138 -18.36 -1.89 -2.95
N LEU A 139 -19.11 -0.95 -2.40
CA LEU A 139 -20.46 -1.19 -1.87
C LEU A 139 -21.51 -1.33 -2.99
N ASN A 140 -21.35 -0.58 -4.08
CA ASN A 140 -22.25 -0.57 -5.23
C ASN A 140 -21.42 -0.52 -6.53
N PRO A 141 -20.90 -1.67 -7.00
CA PRO A 141 -19.95 -1.70 -8.10
C PRO A 141 -20.59 -1.34 -9.44
N PRO A 142 -20.05 -0.33 -10.16
CA PRO A 142 -20.42 -0.11 -11.55
C PRO A 142 -19.80 -1.17 -12.46
N ALA A 143 -20.29 -1.27 -13.70
CA ALA A 143 -19.77 -2.22 -14.68
C ALA A 143 -18.27 -1.96 -14.96
N GLY A 144 -17.48 -3.03 -15.04
CA GLY A 144 -16.05 -2.96 -15.34
C GLY A 144 -15.13 -2.75 -14.13
N ILE A 145 -15.69 -2.65 -12.92
CA ILE A 145 -14.91 -2.60 -11.67
C ILE A 145 -14.77 -4.00 -11.10
N PHE A 146 -13.54 -4.34 -10.71
CA PHE A 146 -13.23 -5.61 -10.05
C PHE A 146 -13.17 -5.43 -8.55
N VAL A 147 -14.18 -5.95 -7.84
CA VAL A 147 -14.22 -5.96 -6.38
C VAL A 147 -13.62 -7.26 -5.86
N PHE A 148 -12.57 -7.17 -5.03
CA PHE A 148 -12.01 -8.34 -4.38
C PHE A 148 -13.01 -8.93 -3.37
N PRO A 149 -13.15 -10.27 -3.28
CA PRO A 149 -14.01 -10.89 -2.26
C PRO A 149 -13.67 -10.44 -0.82
N SER A 150 -12.39 -10.26 -0.50
CA SER A 150 -11.92 -9.75 0.79
C SER A 150 -12.42 -8.34 1.09
N ASP A 151 -12.51 -7.48 0.07
CA ASP A 151 -12.95 -6.09 0.22
C ASP A 151 -14.45 -6.04 0.55
N THR A 152 -15.25 -6.84 -0.16
CA THR A 152 -16.66 -7.05 0.16
C THR A 152 -16.83 -7.57 1.59
N ASN A 153 -16.04 -8.59 1.97
CA ASN A 153 -16.11 -9.19 3.30
C ASN A 153 -15.76 -8.20 4.42
N LEU A 154 -14.73 -7.36 4.23
CA LEU A 154 -14.33 -6.33 5.20
C LEU A 154 -15.31 -5.15 5.23
N ALA A 155 -15.91 -4.78 4.10
CA ALA A 155 -16.94 -3.75 4.05
C ALA A 155 -18.25 -4.18 4.74
N GLN A 156 -18.50 -5.50 4.85
CA GLN A 156 -19.63 -6.09 5.55
C GLN A 156 -19.32 -6.50 7.00
N ASP A 157 -18.04 -6.53 7.40
CA ASP A 157 -17.63 -6.90 8.76
C ASP A 157 -18.24 -5.93 9.81
N PRO A 158 -18.75 -6.42 10.96
CA PRO A 158 -19.38 -5.56 11.96
C PRO A 158 -18.47 -4.50 12.57
N SER A 159 -17.15 -4.73 12.60
CA SER A 159 -16.17 -3.80 13.17
C SER A 159 -15.58 -2.89 12.10
N VAL A 160 -15.17 -3.45 10.97
CA VAL A 160 -14.47 -2.71 9.89
C VAL A 160 -15.45 -1.99 8.97
N GLY A 161 -16.62 -2.58 8.69
CA GLY A 161 -17.62 -2.05 7.77
C GLY A 161 -18.12 -0.64 8.09
N PRO A 162 -18.40 -0.27 9.36
CA PRO A 162 -18.75 1.09 9.72
C PRO A 162 -17.63 2.10 9.41
N GLU A 163 -16.37 1.76 9.67
CA GLU A 163 -15.23 2.62 9.34
C GLU A 163 -14.99 2.71 7.84
N PHE A 164 -15.14 1.60 7.11
CA PHE A 164 -15.08 1.58 5.65
C PHE A 164 -16.10 2.54 5.03
N LYS A 165 -17.37 2.45 5.45
CA LYS A 165 -18.45 3.33 5.00
C LYS A 165 -18.23 4.79 5.36
N SER A 166 -17.52 5.06 6.46
CA SER A 166 -17.26 6.43 6.91
C SER A 166 -16.30 7.22 6.00
N PHE A 167 -15.57 6.55 5.11
CA PHE A 167 -14.69 7.18 4.13
C PHE A 167 -15.39 7.51 2.81
N VAL A 168 -16.60 6.98 2.57
CA VAL A 168 -17.41 7.35 1.41
C VAL A 168 -17.61 8.86 1.39
N ASN A 169 -17.23 9.51 0.29
CA ASN A 169 -17.28 10.96 0.11
C ASN A 169 -16.49 11.78 1.15
N ASN A 170 -15.55 11.17 1.88
CA ASN A 170 -14.78 11.83 2.94
C ASN A 170 -13.27 11.67 2.77
N ALA A 171 -12.74 12.27 1.70
CA ALA A 171 -11.32 12.23 1.37
C ALA A 171 -10.43 12.86 2.46
N GLY A 172 -10.91 13.89 3.15
CA GLY A 172 -10.17 14.52 4.25
C GLY A 172 -9.93 13.57 5.43
N LYS A 173 -10.99 12.87 5.89
CA LYS A 173 -10.88 11.85 6.95
C LYS A 173 -9.97 10.70 6.50
N TRP A 174 -10.18 10.21 5.28
CA TRP A 174 -9.39 9.09 4.75
C TRP A 174 -7.91 9.42 4.66
N ASN A 175 -7.54 10.56 4.05
CA ASN A 175 -6.14 10.92 3.86
C ASN A 175 -5.36 11.00 5.19
N GLY A 176 -5.95 11.58 6.23
CA GLY A 176 -5.34 11.63 7.56
C GLY A 176 -5.16 10.23 8.16
N LYS A 177 -6.23 9.42 8.16
CA LYS A 177 -6.19 8.06 8.72
C LYS A 177 -5.28 7.12 7.95
N PHE A 178 -5.23 7.25 6.63
CA PHE A 178 -4.32 6.49 5.79
C PHE A 178 -2.87 6.83 6.11
N ALA A 179 -2.52 8.12 6.21
CA ALA A 179 -1.15 8.53 6.53
C ALA A 179 -0.69 8.01 7.90
N ASP A 180 -1.55 8.09 8.92
CA ASP A 180 -1.28 7.55 10.25
C ASP A 180 -1.09 6.03 10.23
N ALA A 181 -2.00 5.30 9.58
CA ALA A 181 -1.95 3.84 9.48
C ALA A 181 -0.74 3.37 8.66
N MET A 182 -0.41 4.07 7.57
CA MET A 182 0.74 3.75 6.73
C MET A 182 2.08 4.00 7.45
N LEU A 183 2.17 5.06 8.26
CA LEU A 183 3.33 5.27 9.14
C LEU A 183 3.51 4.10 10.12
N ARG A 184 2.42 3.66 10.76
CA ARG A 184 2.44 2.49 11.66
C ARG A 184 2.88 1.23 10.91
N LEU A 185 2.33 0.99 9.72
CA LEU A 185 2.72 -0.15 8.87
C LEU A 185 4.19 -0.10 8.47
N SER A 186 4.71 1.08 8.15
CA SER A 186 6.14 1.26 7.81
C SER A 186 7.10 0.98 8.98
N SER A 187 6.58 1.03 10.21
CA SER A 187 7.35 0.84 11.45
C SER A 187 7.18 -0.56 12.05
N LEU A 188 6.30 -1.39 11.47
CA LEU A 188 6.03 -2.74 11.97
C LEU A 188 7.31 -3.59 11.93
N GLY A 189 7.67 -4.16 13.09
CA GLY A 189 8.84 -5.01 13.23
C GLY A 189 10.18 -4.27 13.31
N VAL A 190 10.21 -2.93 13.30
CA VAL A 190 11.42 -2.14 13.51
C VAL A 190 11.72 -2.01 15.01
N PRO A 191 12.89 -2.47 15.51
CA PRO A 191 13.24 -2.35 16.93
C PRO A 191 13.31 -0.88 17.38
N GLY A 192 12.53 -0.54 18.41
CA GLY A 192 12.41 0.84 18.90
C GLY A 192 11.54 1.74 18.02
N GLY A 193 10.80 1.18 17.06
CA GLY A 193 9.92 1.93 16.16
C GLY A 193 10.67 2.97 15.35
N THR A 194 10.14 4.19 15.27
CA THR A 194 10.75 5.29 14.53
C THR A 194 11.88 5.98 15.28
N SER A 195 12.06 5.74 16.60
CA SER A 195 13.05 6.44 17.42
C SER A 195 14.50 6.19 17.00
N ASN A 196 14.76 5.05 16.35
CA ASN A 196 16.09 4.69 15.83
C ASN A 196 16.23 4.94 14.32
N LEU A 197 15.22 5.56 13.70
CA LEU A 197 15.22 5.85 12.27
C LEU A 197 15.43 7.34 12.02
N ILE A 198 15.86 7.67 10.82
CA ILE A 198 16.06 9.04 10.35
C ILE A 198 14.81 9.48 9.60
N ASP A 199 14.24 10.63 9.98
CA ASP A 199 13.13 11.24 9.25
C ASP A 199 13.63 11.83 7.93
N CYS A 200 13.25 11.20 6.82
CA CYS A 200 13.55 11.62 5.46
C CYS A 200 12.28 12.06 4.70
N THR A 201 11.23 12.46 5.43
CA THR A 201 9.95 12.90 4.83
C THR A 201 10.18 14.04 3.84
N ASN A 202 11.10 14.96 4.12
CA ASN A 202 11.42 16.08 3.23
C ASN A 202 12.13 15.68 1.92
N SER A 203 12.63 14.44 1.81
CA SER A 203 13.21 13.91 0.58
C SER A 203 12.16 13.31 -0.37
N VAL A 204 10.94 13.06 0.11
CA VAL A 204 9.82 12.63 -0.74
C VAL A 204 9.31 13.83 -1.55
N PRO A 205 8.99 13.70 -2.85
CA PRO A 205 8.44 14.79 -3.64
C PRO A 205 7.22 15.44 -2.99
N LYS A 206 6.94 16.70 -3.35
CA LYS A 206 5.67 17.33 -2.96
C LYS A 206 4.50 16.62 -3.65
N GLY A 207 3.37 16.49 -2.96
CA GLY A 207 2.13 16.00 -3.55
C GLY A 207 1.68 16.85 -4.74
N THR A 208 0.84 16.28 -5.60
CA THR A 208 0.26 16.95 -6.76
C THR A 208 -1.25 16.80 -6.75
N GLN A 209 -1.97 17.75 -7.36
CA GLN A 209 -3.39 17.60 -7.70
C GLN A 209 -3.58 17.23 -9.18
N ASN A 210 -2.49 17.23 -9.95
CA ASN A 210 -2.47 16.92 -11.38
C ASN A 210 -1.73 15.60 -11.62
N LYS A 211 -2.18 14.82 -12.60
CA LYS A 211 -1.51 13.58 -13.02
C LYS A 211 -0.08 13.89 -13.48
N ARG A 212 0.92 13.33 -12.80
CA ARG A 212 2.33 13.40 -13.24
C ARG A 212 2.59 12.30 -14.26
N ASP A 213 2.76 12.68 -15.53
CA ASP A 213 3.39 11.78 -16.50
C ASP A 213 4.92 11.87 -16.34
N ILE A 214 5.48 11.05 -15.46
CA ILE A 214 6.93 11.03 -15.19
C ILE A 214 7.73 10.65 -16.45
N ARG A 215 7.13 9.93 -17.41
CA ARG A 215 7.81 9.55 -18.66
C ARG A 215 7.84 10.70 -19.67
N ALA A 216 6.82 11.55 -19.69
CA ALA A 216 6.76 12.75 -20.53
C ALA A 216 7.36 14.01 -19.87
N ALA A 217 7.51 14.03 -18.54
CA ALA A 217 8.05 15.19 -17.82
C ALA A 217 9.51 15.49 -18.21
N PRO A 218 9.92 16.77 -18.32
CA PRO A 218 11.33 17.15 -18.48
C PRO A 218 12.19 16.55 -17.37
N ILE A 219 13.44 16.14 -17.68
CA ILE A 219 14.34 15.48 -16.72
C ILE A 219 14.47 16.27 -15.41
N ASN A 220 14.46 17.59 -15.47
CA ASN A 220 14.58 18.48 -14.30
C ASN A 220 13.35 18.47 -13.37
N ASP A 221 12.19 18.06 -13.87
CA ASP A 221 10.94 17.97 -13.09
C ASP A 221 10.70 16.55 -12.54
N ARG A 222 11.55 15.59 -12.90
CA ARG A 222 11.50 14.20 -12.38
C ARG A 222 12.20 14.04 -11.02
N VAL A 223 12.97 15.04 -10.58
CA VAL A 223 13.90 14.94 -9.44
C VAL A 223 13.63 16.01 -8.37
N ARG A 224 12.45 16.65 -8.37
CA ARG A 224 12.04 17.63 -7.36
C ARG A 224 10.88 17.16 -6.49
#